data_AF-A0A7C4EPL5-F1
#
_entry.id   AF-A0A7C4EPL5-F1
#
_cell.length_a   1.000
_cell.length_b   1.000
_cell.length_c   1.000
_cell.angle_alpha   90.00
_cell.angle_beta   90.00
_cell.angle_gamma   90.00
#
_symmetry.space_group_name_H-M   'P 1'
#
loop_
_entity.id
_entity.type
_entity.pdbx_description
1 polymer ?
#
loop_
_entity_poly.entity_id
_entity_poly.type
_entity_poly.pdbx_seq_one_letter_code
_entity_poly.pdbx_strand_id
1 'polypeptide(L)'
;MVEKSILAISVLTTSYLLKPSDEAFGVTLSANCRIGIGNVVVRQNETIVLIDELRASSTVVTACALGVEEILPVLDDAMAMELQHHGVVIAGEQGCLKIEGYDIGNSPVELTRRFAQTPFSKLALKTTNFIPLLLKLPHAIICSSLNLAAVARAVKNRSLCIIAAGGTYGVAEDCGVALGLAAAVSGATFEPEAVIACISESAAAHNLRAKGLGYDVDFIARLNVYEVVPYYDGKVIRKSCPVQSQSSFWR
;
A
#
# COMPACT_ATOMS: atom_id res chain seq x y z
N MET A 1 -7.40 -17.34 -33.88
CA MET A 1 -8.33 -16.37 -33.28
C MET A 1 -7.92 -16.19 -31.83
N VAL A 2 -7.30 -15.06 -31.50
CA VAL A 2 -7.05 -14.65 -30.12
C VAL A 2 -7.77 -13.31 -29.99
N GLU A 3 -8.96 -13.33 -29.39
CA GLU A 3 -9.67 -12.10 -29.04
C GLU A 3 -8.82 -11.36 -28.00
N LYS A 4 -8.17 -10.28 -28.44
CA LYS A 4 -7.60 -9.28 -27.54
C LYS A 4 -8.75 -8.51 -26.92
N SER A 5 -9.19 -8.92 -25.74
CA SER A 5 -10.08 -8.11 -24.91
C SER A 5 -9.28 -6.90 -24.41
N ILE A 6 -9.29 -5.82 -25.18
CA ILE A 6 -8.83 -4.51 -24.70
C ILE A 6 -9.90 -4.03 -23.71
N LEU A 7 -9.57 -4.05 -22.42
CA LEU A 7 -10.42 -3.44 -21.39
C LEU A 7 -10.26 -1.91 -21.53
N ALA A 8 -11.10 -1.29 -22.35
CA ALA A 8 -11.19 0.16 -22.44
C ALA A 8 -11.84 0.68 -21.16
N ILE A 9 -11.03 1.02 -20.15
CA ILE A 9 -11.50 1.79 -19.00
C ILE A 9 -11.60 3.24 -19.46
N SER A 10 -12.79 3.63 -19.92
CA SER A 10 -13.18 5.04 -20.00
C SER A 10 -13.25 5.60 -18.58
N VAL A 11 -12.15 6.11 -18.05
CA VAL A 11 -12.19 7.01 -16.89
C VAL A 11 -12.80 8.30 -17.40
N LEU A 12 -14.10 8.47 -17.20
CA LEU A 12 -14.75 9.78 -17.34
C LEU A 12 -14.07 10.69 -16.31
N THR A 13 -13.13 11.52 -16.78
CA THR A 13 -12.56 12.63 -16.04
C THR A 13 -13.62 13.69 -15.87
N THR A 14 -14.58 13.42 -14.99
CA THR A 14 -15.43 14.42 -14.38
C THR A 14 -15.12 14.36 -12.90
N SER A 15 -14.60 15.45 -12.36
CA SER A 15 -14.14 15.64 -10.99
C SER A 15 -15.22 15.34 -9.95
N TYR A 16 -15.57 14.08 -9.74
CA TYR A 16 -16.34 13.64 -8.59
C TYR A 16 -15.35 13.36 -7.47
N LEU A 17 -15.32 14.29 -6.51
CA LEU A 17 -14.84 14.03 -5.16
C LEU A 17 -15.70 12.88 -4.59
N LEU A 18 -15.27 11.64 -4.82
CA LEU A 18 -15.79 10.49 -4.09
C LEU A 18 -15.32 10.67 -2.64
N LYS A 19 -16.15 11.32 -1.81
CA LYS A 19 -15.97 11.29 -0.36
C LYS A 19 -16.20 9.86 0.11
N PRO A 20 -15.42 9.36 1.10
CA PRO A 20 -15.72 8.08 1.72
C PRO A 20 -17.14 8.14 2.31
N SER A 21 -18.07 7.39 1.74
CA SER A 21 -19.33 7.06 2.41
C SER A 21 -19.09 5.94 3.41
N ASP A 22 -19.86 5.89 4.50
CA ASP A 22 -19.84 4.76 5.45
C ASP A 22 -20.27 3.42 4.81
N GLU A 23 -20.76 3.44 3.56
CA GLU A 23 -21.05 2.26 2.76
C GLU A 23 -19.81 1.83 1.94
N ALA A 24 -19.43 0.57 2.13
CA ALA A 24 -18.32 -0.06 1.43
C ALA A 24 -18.58 -0.12 -0.10
N PHE A 25 -17.84 0.67 -0.87
CA PHE A 25 -17.88 0.62 -2.34
C PHE A 25 -16.85 -0.38 -2.86
N GLY A 26 -17.26 -1.28 -3.76
CA GLY A 26 -16.34 -2.22 -4.39
C GLY A 26 -16.84 -2.76 -5.72
N VAL A 27 -15.88 -3.10 -6.60
CA VAL A 27 -16.11 -3.68 -7.92
C VAL A 27 -15.55 -5.11 -7.93
N THR A 28 -16.36 -6.06 -8.38
CA THR A 28 -15.90 -7.44 -8.62
C THR A 28 -15.40 -7.53 -10.06
N LEU A 29 -14.10 -7.78 -10.25
CA LEU A 29 -13.48 -7.85 -11.58
C LEU A 29 -13.52 -9.26 -12.17
N SER A 30 -13.48 -10.27 -11.31
CA SER A 30 -13.68 -11.68 -11.66
C SER A 30 -14.21 -12.44 -10.44
N ALA A 31 -14.62 -13.70 -10.63
CA ALA A 31 -15.10 -14.54 -9.52
C ALA A 31 -14.11 -14.62 -8.33
N ASN A 32 -12.81 -14.40 -8.59
CA ASN A 32 -11.74 -14.54 -7.61
C ASN A 32 -11.02 -13.22 -7.29
N CYS A 33 -11.49 -12.07 -7.77
CA CYS A 33 -10.82 -10.80 -7.48
C CYS A 33 -11.82 -9.66 -7.34
N ARG A 34 -11.81 -9.03 -6.16
CA ARG A 34 -12.60 -7.85 -5.83
C ARG A 34 -11.69 -6.72 -5.41
N ILE A 35 -12.02 -5.51 -5.85
CA ILE A 35 -11.42 -4.27 -5.40
C ILE A 35 -12.45 -3.53 -4.55
N GLY A 36 -12.10 -3.10 -3.35
CA GLY A 36 -12.89 -2.20 -2.53
C GLY A 36 -12.09 -0.97 -2.12
N ILE A 37 -12.79 0.09 -1.73
CA ILE A 37 -12.18 1.36 -1.31
C ILE A 37 -12.49 1.63 0.17
N GLY A 38 -11.48 1.96 0.96
CA GLY A 38 -11.60 2.30 2.37
C GLY A 38 -12.07 1.12 3.22
N ASN A 39 -13.11 1.31 4.04
CA ASN A 39 -13.65 0.25 4.88
C ASN A 39 -14.39 -0.78 4.03
N VAL A 40 -13.88 -2.01 4.00
CA VAL A 40 -14.41 -3.09 3.17
C VAL A 40 -14.69 -4.32 4.03
N VAL A 41 -15.84 -4.96 3.83
CA VAL A 41 -16.14 -6.27 4.42
C VAL A 41 -15.29 -7.32 3.70
N VAL A 42 -14.40 -8.00 4.42
CA VAL A 42 -13.61 -9.13 3.90
C VAL A 42 -14.43 -10.41 4.02
N ARG A 43 -14.50 -11.21 2.95
CA ARG A 43 -15.21 -12.49 2.94
C ARG A 43 -14.29 -13.61 3.42
N GLN A 44 -14.90 -14.68 3.90
CA GLN A 44 -14.17 -15.89 4.30
C GLN A 44 -13.35 -16.43 3.12
N ASN A 45 -12.10 -16.80 3.39
CA ASN A 45 -11.10 -17.30 2.42
C ASN A 45 -10.56 -16.28 1.40
N GLU A 46 -10.90 -14.99 1.49
CA GLU A 46 -10.22 -13.95 0.71
C GLU A 46 -8.83 -13.68 1.27
N THR A 47 -7.82 -13.62 0.40
CA THR A 47 -6.51 -13.07 0.71
C THR A 47 -6.60 -11.55 0.60
N ILE A 48 -6.30 -10.86 1.70
CA ILE A 48 -6.38 -9.40 1.77
C ILE A 48 -5.09 -8.78 1.24
N VAL A 49 -5.22 -7.87 0.28
CA VAL A 49 -4.12 -7.02 -0.19
C VAL A 49 -4.50 -5.58 0.09
N LEU A 50 -3.67 -4.85 0.84
CA LEU A 50 -3.89 -3.43 1.16
C LEU A 50 -2.93 -2.55 0.36
N ILE A 51 -3.47 -1.47 -0.22
CA ILE A 51 -2.78 -0.49 -1.05
C ILE A 51 -3.11 0.92 -0.54
N ASP A 52 -2.07 1.68 -0.24
CA ASP A 52 -2.04 3.13 0.01
C ASP A 52 -0.76 3.60 -0.67
N GLU A 53 -0.86 3.90 -1.96
CA GLU A 53 0.27 4.05 -2.87
C GLU A 53 1.09 5.31 -2.53
N LEU A 54 0.38 6.43 -2.31
CA LEU A 54 0.95 7.73 -1.90
C LEU A 54 0.51 8.03 -0.46
N ARG A 55 1.20 7.47 0.55
CA ARG A 55 2.57 6.89 0.50
C ARG A 55 2.77 5.63 1.34
N ALA A 56 1.81 5.25 2.18
CA ALA A 56 2.10 4.36 3.31
C ALA A 56 2.58 2.96 2.88
N SER A 57 1.93 2.35 1.89
CA SER A 57 2.33 1.04 1.37
C SER A 57 3.70 1.10 0.71
N SER A 58 3.99 2.16 -0.04
CA SER A 58 5.30 2.38 -0.67
C SER A 58 6.42 2.56 0.37
N THR A 59 6.14 3.27 1.47
CA THR A 59 7.06 3.41 2.60
C THR A 59 7.32 2.06 3.28
N VAL A 60 6.27 1.28 3.54
CA VAL A 60 6.38 -0.07 4.14
C VAL A 60 7.19 -1.02 3.25
N VAL A 61 6.90 -1.05 1.96
CA VAL A 61 7.63 -1.88 0.98
C VAL A 61 9.10 -1.49 0.94
N THR A 62 9.39 -0.19 0.91
CA THR A 62 10.77 0.33 0.94
C THR A 62 11.50 -0.04 2.23
N ALA A 63 10.85 0.11 3.39
CA ALA A 63 11.43 -0.27 4.68
C ALA A 63 11.80 -1.76 4.73
N CYS A 64 10.88 -2.65 4.34
CA CYS A 64 11.16 -4.09 4.28
C CYS A 64 12.24 -4.44 3.26
N ALA A 65 12.31 -3.73 2.13
CA ALA A 65 13.35 -3.94 1.11
C ALA A 65 14.75 -3.55 1.63
N LEU A 66 14.84 -2.50 2.43
CA LEU A 66 16.10 -2.04 3.06
C LEU A 66 16.57 -2.93 4.22
N GLY A 67 15.69 -3.80 4.73
CA GLY A 67 16.04 -4.75 5.81
C GLY A 67 15.47 -4.39 7.18
N VAL A 68 14.50 -3.47 7.26
CA VAL A 68 13.71 -3.29 8.48
C VAL A 68 12.95 -4.59 8.76
N GLU A 69 13.17 -5.17 9.94
CA GLU A 69 12.65 -6.48 10.32
C GLU A 69 11.20 -6.42 10.80
N GLU A 70 10.85 -5.37 11.56
CA GLU A 70 9.52 -5.18 12.12
C GLU A 70 9.04 -3.74 11.92
N ILE A 71 7.82 -3.59 11.37
CA ILE A 71 7.11 -2.31 11.31
C ILE A 71 5.87 -2.40 12.19
N LEU A 72 5.86 -1.63 13.28
CA LEU A 72 4.84 -1.57 14.30
C LEU A 72 3.80 -0.50 13.92
N PRO A 73 2.55 -0.87 13.59
CA PRO A 73 1.50 0.10 13.36
C PRO A 73 1.08 0.78 14.67
N VAL A 74 1.08 2.12 14.70
CA VAL A 74 0.73 2.90 15.91
C VAL A 74 -0.29 3.99 15.59
N LEU A 75 -1.29 4.15 16.46
CA LEU A 75 -2.31 5.22 16.36
C LEU A 75 -2.00 6.42 17.27
N ASP A 76 -1.44 6.13 18.44
CA ASP A 76 -1.24 7.11 19.50
C ASP A 76 0.20 7.65 19.51
N ASP A 77 0.33 8.96 19.67
CA ASP A 77 1.65 9.61 19.69
C ASP A 77 2.43 9.30 20.95
N ALA A 78 1.78 9.17 22.12
CA ALA A 78 2.48 8.83 23.34
C ALA A 78 3.11 7.42 23.26
N MET A 79 2.39 6.46 22.68
CA MET A 79 2.93 5.12 22.40
C MET A 79 4.10 5.15 21.41
N ALA A 80 4.03 5.98 20.37
CA ALA A 80 5.15 6.15 19.44
C ALA A 80 6.38 6.73 20.15
N MET A 81 6.22 7.80 20.95
CA MET A 81 7.31 8.41 21.71
C MET A 81 7.90 7.46 22.75
N GLU A 82 7.07 6.63 23.39
CA GLU A 82 7.55 5.59 24.30
C GLU A 82 8.42 4.57 23.57
N LEU A 83 8.01 4.10 22.38
CA LEU A 83 8.83 3.21 21.55
C LEU A 83 10.15 3.88 21.13
N GLN A 84 10.10 5.18 20.82
CA GLN A 84 11.30 5.97 20.49
C GLN A 84 12.29 6.00 21.65
N HIS A 85 11.82 6.21 22.88
CA HIS A 85 12.67 6.14 24.09
C HIS A 85 13.31 4.75 24.28
N HIS A 86 12.68 3.69 23.78
CA HIS A 86 13.23 2.33 23.79
C HIS A 86 14.07 2.00 22.54
N GLY A 87 14.44 2.99 21.73
CA GLY A 87 15.36 2.85 20.59
C GLY A 87 14.71 2.39 19.30
N VAL A 88 13.38 2.43 19.19
CA VAL A 88 12.66 2.19 17.93
C VAL A 88 12.60 3.47 17.11
N VAL A 89 12.92 3.42 15.82
CA VAL A 89 12.75 4.59 14.94
C VAL A 89 11.27 4.82 14.73
N ILE A 90 10.81 6.06 14.86
CA ILE A 90 9.41 6.41 14.61
C ILE A 90 9.24 7.23 13.33
N ALA A 91 8.28 6.81 12.51
CA ALA A 91 7.92 7.48 11.28
C ALA A 91 6.42 7.75 11.22
N GLY A 92 6.05 8.89 10.65
CA GLY A 92 4.63 9.15 10.49
C GLY A 92 4.29 10.47 9.83
N GLU A 93 3.02 10.57 9.47
CA GLU A 93 2.49 11.78 8.86
C GLU A 93 1.11 12.16 9.41
N GLN A 94 0.84 13.45 9.38
CA GLN A 94 -0.49 14.02 9.48
C GLN A 94 -0.64 15.09 8.39
N GLY A 95 -1.63 14.91 7.50
CA GLY A 95 -1.84 15.84 6.39
C GLY A 95 -0.67 15.90 5.39
N CYS A 96 -0.01 14.76 5.18
CA CYS A 96 1.20 14.56 4.37
C CYS A 96 2.50 15.12 4.96
N LEU A 97 2.45 15.82 6.10
CA LEU A 97 3.64 16.38 6.75
C LEU A 97 4.13 15.48 7.87
N LYS A 98 5.44 15.47 8.11
CA LYS A 98 6.03 14.74 9.24
C LYS A 98 5.45 15.25 10.56
N ILE A 99 5.10 14.32 11.44
CA ILE A 99 4.63 14.64 12.79
C ILE A 99 5.81 15.23 13.60
N GLU A 100 5.55 16.29 14.36
CA GLU A 100 6.58 16.90 15.21
C GLU A 100 7.13 15.89 16.23
N GLY A 101 8.44 15.89 16.44
CA GLY A 101 9.13 14.93 17.31
C GLY A 101 9.44 13.57 16.66
N TYR A 102 8.85 13.24 15.51
CA TYR A 102 9.14 11.98 14.82
C TYR A 102 10.48 12.03 14.06
N ASP A 103 11.16 10.89 13.97
CA ASP A 103 12.45 10.77 13.29
C ASP A 103 12.29 11.00 11.78
N ILE A 104 11.27 10.38 11.17
CA ILE A 104 11.04 10.35 9.71
C ILE A 104 9.57 10.68 9.39
N GLY A 105 9.31 11.29 8.24
CA GLY A 105 7.95 11.37 7.67
C GLY A 105 7.49 10.04 7.07
N ASN A 106 6.31 10.02 6.46
CA ASN A 106 5.84 8.91 5.63
C ASN A 106 6.42 8.98 4.19
N SER A 107 7.74 9.17 4.07
CA SER A 107 8.45 9.31 2.80
C SER A 107 9.41 8.13 2.58
N PRO A 108 9.26 7.31 1.52
CA PRO A 108 10.21 6.24 1.22
C PRO A 108 11.61 6.78 0.88
N VAL A 109 11.69 7.98 0.28
CA VAL A 109 12.99 8.61 -0.05
C VAL A 109 13.70 9.11 1.20
N GLU A 110 12.98 9.78 2.12
CA GLU A 110 13.51 10.19 3.42
C GLU A 110 13.96 8.97 4.24
N LEU A 111 13.14 7.91 4.27
CA LEU A 111 13.44 6.65 4.93
C LEU A 111 14.73 6.04 4.38
N THR A 112 14.90 5.99 3.05
CA THR A 112 16.11 5.48 2.40
C THR A 112 17.35 6.26 2.84
N ARG A 113 17.27 7.60 2.86
CA ARG A 113 18.39 8.46 3.29
C ARG A 113 18.73 8.23 4.77
N ARG A 114 17.71 8.18 5.64
CA ARG A 114 17.89 7.96 7.08
C ARG A 114 18.44 6.58 7.40
N PHE A 115 18.01 5.55 6.68
CA PHE A 115 18.51 4.18 6.83
C PHE A 115 19.97 4.06 6.38
N ALA A 116 20.35 4.70 5.26
CA ALA A 116 21.72 4.70 4.77
C ALA A 116 22.70 5.36 5.75
N GLN A 117 22.25 6.36 6.52
CA GLN A 117 23.06 7.01 7.55
C GLN A 117 23.21 6.15 8.81
N THR A 118 22.11 5.53 9.27
CA THR A 118 22.12 4.69 10.47
C THR A 118 21.05 3.62 10.33
N PRO A 119 21.41 2.38 9.93
CA PRO A 119 20.47 1.27 9.80
C PRO A 119 19.73 0.98 11.11
N PHE A 120 18.50 0.50 11.01
CA PHE A 120 17.66 0.16 12.16
C PHE A 120 16.79 -1.06 11.83
N SER A 121 16.51 -1.90 12.83
CA SER A 121 15.72 -3.13 12.64
C SER A 121 14.22 -2.93 12.87
N LYS A 122 13.81 -1.91 13.63
CA LYS A 122 12.41 -1.66 13.99
C LYS A 122 11.96 -0.26 13.64
N LEU A 123 10.74 -0.16 13.13
CA LEU A 123 10.08 1.09 12.75
C LEU A 123 8.69 1.14 13.40
N ALA A 124 8.32 2.18 14.11
CA ALA A 124 6.92 2.47 14.42
C ALA A 124 6.35 3.40 13.34
N LEU A 125 5.18 3.07 12.78
CA LEU A 125 4.58 3.82 11.69
C LEU A 125 3.18 4.30 12.06
N LYS A 126 2.96 5.62 11.96
CA LYS A 126 1.65 6.27 12.08
C LYS A 126 1.28 6.98 10.79
N THR A 127 0.08 6.72 10.27
CA THR A 127 -0.44 7.39 9.07
C THR A 127 -1.92 7.69 9.21
N THR A 128 -2.41 8.64 8.43
CA THR A 128 -3.81 9.10 8.48
C THR A 128 -4.80 8.04 8.01
N ASN A 129 -4.52 7.34 6.89
CA ASN A 129 -5.50 6.43 6.26
C ASN A 129 -5.11 4.94 6.42
N PHE A 130 -3.86 4.59 6.06
CA PHE A 130 -3.41 3.21 6.05
C PHE A 130 -3.45 2.51 7.42
N ILE A 131 -2.85 3.09 8.47
CA ILE A 131 -2.77 2.43 9.79
C ILE A 131 -4.15 2.19 10.42
N PRO A 132 -5.09 3.16 10.47
CA PRO A 132 -6.44 2.91 10.98
C PRO A 132 -7.19 1.82 10.21
N LEU A 133 -6.94 1.70 8.89
CA LEU A 133 -7.56 0.66 8.07
C LEU A 133 -6.90 -0.71 8.30
N LEU A 134 -5.57 -0.75 8.32
CA LEU A 134 -4.77 -1.96 8.55
C LEU A 134 -5.14 -2.63 9.89
N LEU A 135 -5.28 -1.86 10.96
CA LEU A 135 -5.56 -2.37 12.31
C LEU A 135 -6.95 -3.03 12.43
N LYS A 136 -7.86 -2.79 11.49
CA LYS A 136 -9.17 -3.47 11.42
C LYS A 136 -9.10 -4.83 10.72
N LEU A 137 -7.98 -5.13 10.05
CA LEU A 137 -7.79 -6.35 9.28
C LEU A 137 -7.12 -7.42 10.16
N PRO A 138 -7.52 -8.70 10.04
CA PRO A 138 -6.86 -9.79 10.77
C PRO A 138 -5.43 -10.05 10.26
N HIS A 139 -5.19 -9.74 8.99
CA HIS A 139 -3.91 -9.82 8.31
C HIS A 139 -4.02 -9.07 6.97
N ALA A 140 -2.88 -8.72 6.37
CA ALA A 140 -2.87 -8.14 5.03
C ALA A 140 -1.51 -8.33 4.35
N ILE A 141 -1.50 -8.56 3.04
CA ILE A 141 -0.32 -8.35 2.20
C ILE A 141 -0.29 -6.89 1.81
N ILE A 142 0.87 -6.24 1.95
CA ILE A 142 1.02 -4.83 1.59
C ILE A 142 1.59 -4.74 0.17
N CYS A 143 0.87 -4.03 -0.69
CA CYS A 143 1.22 -3.87 -2.10
C CYS A 143 1.36 -2.39 -2.45
N SER A 144 2.32 -2.11 -3.31
CA SER A 144 2.52 -0.83 -3.99
C SER A 144 2.95 -1.09 -5.43
N SER A 145 3.03 -0.06 -6.26
CA SER A 145 3.64 -0.21 -7.59
C SER A 145 5.09 -0.72 -7.51
N LEU A 146 5.81 -0.40 -6.43
CA LEU A 146 7.21 -0.82 -6.22
C LEU A 146 7.40 -2.33 -6.09
N ASN A 147 6.38 -3.10 -5.72
CA ASN A 147 6.46 -4.57 -5.55
C ASN A 147 5.28 -5.34 -6.18
N LEU A 148 4.55 -4.71 -7.10
CA LEU A 148 3.33 -5.25 -7.70
C LEU A 148 3.51 -6.67 -8.26
N ALA A 149 4.58 -6.92 -9.01
CA ALA A 149 4.86 -8.20 -9.62
C ALA A 149 5.21 -9.29 -8.59
N ALA A 150 5.91 -8.93 -7.50
CA ALA A 150 6.21 -9.85 -6.41
C ALA A 150 4.93 -10.27 -5.68
N VAL A 151 4.05 -9.32 -5.40
CA VAL A 151 2.73 -9.59 -4.82
C VAL A 151 1.89 -10.45 -5.75
N ALA A 152 1.81 -10.10 -7.05
CA ALA A 152 1.05 -10.86 -8.05
C ALA A 152 1.48 -12.34 -8.11
N ARG A 153 2.79 -12.62 -8.04
CA ARG A 153 3.32 -13.99 -7.96
C ARG A 153 2.91 -14.68 -6.66
N ALA A 154 3.02 -14.00 -5.52
CA ALA A 154 2.73 -14.56 -4.20
C ALA A 154 1.25 -14.95 -4.03
N VAL A 155 0.33 -14.20 -4.66
CA VAL A 155 -1.12 -14.41 -4.52
C VAL A 155 -1.77 -15.08 -5.72
N LYS A 156 -0.97 -15.62 -6.64
CA LYS A 156 -1.48 -16.31 -7.83
C LYS A 156 -2.45 -17.44 -7.44
N ASN A 157 -3.57 -17.53 -8.16
CA ASN A 157 -4.65 -18.51 -7.93
C ASN A 157 -5.36 -18.41 -6.56
N ARG A 158 -5.25 -17.27 -5.87
CA ARG A 158 -6.01 -17.00 -4.63
C ARG A 158 -7.27 -16.20 -4.96
N SER A 159 -8.28 -16.32 -4.08
CA SER A 159 -9.39 -15.36 -4.05
C SER A 159 -8.91 -14.08 -3.36
N LEU A 160 -9.09 -12.92 -3.99
CA LEU A 160 -8.51 -11.66 -3.56
C LEU A 160 -9.56 -10.63 -3.13
N CYS A 161 -9.30 -10.02 -1.99
CA CYS A 161 -9.87 -8.73 -1.60
C CYS A 161 -8.75 -7.68 -1.63
N ILE A 162 -8.68 -6.92 -2.73
CA ILE A 162 -7.75 -5.80 -2.86
C ILE A 162 -8.46 -4.56 -2.28
N ILE A 163 -7.83 -3.91 -1.32
CA ILE A 163 -8.36 -2.74 -0.64
C ILE A 163 -7.47 -1.54 -1.01
N ALA A 164 -8.05 -0.60 -1.75
CA ALA A 164 -7.49 0.72 -1.95
C ALA A 164 -7.86 1.60 -0.75
N ALA A 165 -6.88 2.15 -0.04
CA ALA A 165 -7.13 2.91 1.18
C ALA A 165 -7.92 4.20 0.87
N GLY A 166 -7.56 4.88 -0.21
CA GLY A 166 -8.06 6.20 -0.58
C GLY A 166 -7.64 7.27 0.43
N GLY A 167 -8.09 8.50 0.17
CA GLY A 167 -7.83 9.61 1.06
C GLY A 167 -8.53 10.90 0.65
N THR A 168 -8.16 11.99 1.35
CA THR A 168 -8.75 13.32 1.11
C THR A 168 -8.58 13.81 -0.33
N TYR A 169 -7.53 13.37 -1.02
CA TYR A 169 -7.17 13.81 -2.37
C TYR A 169 -7.55 12.79 -3.45
N GLY A 170 -8.44 11.85 -3.16
CA GLY A 170 -8.92 10.84 -4.11
C GLY A 170 -8.38 9.43 -3.84
N VAL A 171 -8.41 8.61 -4.89
CA VAL A 171 -8.10 7.16 -4.84
C VAL A 171 -7.51 6.66 -6.16
N ALA A 172 -7.18 7.57 -7.08
CA ALA A 172 -6.83 7.20 -8.46
C ALA A 172 -5.53 6.37 -8.50
N GLU A 173 -4.54 6.77 -7.71
CA GLU A 173 -3.26 6.11 -7.52
C GLU A 173 -3.42 4.69 -6.97
N ASP A 174 -4.21 4.52 -5.91
CA ASP A 174 -4.45 3.23 -5.28
C ASP A 174 -5.20 2.28 -6.23
N CYS A 175 -6.24 2.80 -6.89
CA CYS A 175 -7.03 2.04 -7.87
C CYS A 175 -6.20 1.66 -9.09
N GLY A 176 -5.30 2.52 -9.56
CA GLY A 176 -4.38 2.21 -10.67
C GLY A 176 -3.50 1.00 -10.35
N VAL A 177 -2.92 0.97 -9.14
CA VAL A 177 -2.11 -0.16 -8.67
C VAL A 177 -2.98 -1.40 -8.43
N ALA A 178 -4.17 -1.24 -7.85
CA ALA A 178 -5.11 -2.35 -7.63
C ALA A 178 -5.54 -3.03 -8.94
N LEU A 179 -5.82 -2.24 -9.98
CA LEU A 179 -6.15 -2.73 -11.32
C LEU A 179 -4.94 -3.40 -11.98
N GLY A 180 -3.74 -2.82 -11.87
CA GLY A 180 -2.51 -3.45 -12.35
C GLY A 180 -2.24 -4.80 -11.69
N LEU A 181 -2.45 -4.89 -10.37
CA LEU A 181 -2.34 -6.15 -9.63
C LEU A 181 -3.38 -7.18 -10.10
N ALA A 182 -4.65 -6.77 -10.22
CA ALA A 182 -5.71 -7.66 -10.69
C ALA A 182 -5.47 -8.19 -12.11
N ALA A 183 -4.97 -7.34 -13.00
CA ALA A 183 -4.56 -7.72 -14.35
C ALA A 183 -3.40 -8.73 -14.32
N ALA A 184 -2.34 -8.43 -13.56
CA ALA A 184 -1.18 -9.31 -13.42
C ALA A 184 -1.54 -10.70 -12.87
N VAL A 185 -2.39 -10.76 -11.83
CA VAL A 185 -2.86 -12.02 -11.23
C VAL A 185 -3.68 -12.84 -12.22
N SER A 186 -4.48 -12.18 -13.06
CA SER A 186 -5.30 -12.81 -14.09
C SER A 186 -4.51 -13.23 -15.33
N GLY A 187 -3.21 -12.92 -15.40
CA GLY A 187 -2.37 -13.16 -16.57
C GLY A 187 -2.64 -12.20 -17.73
N ALA A 188 -3.40 -11.13 -17.49
CA ALA A 188 -3.62 -10.08 -18.46
C ALA A 188 -2.40 -9.16 -18.54
N THR A 189 -2.12 -8.66 -19.75
CA THR A 189 -1.13 -7.62 -19.96
C THR A 189 -1.78 -6.25 -19.77
N PHE A 190 -1.09 -5.34 -19.10
CA PHE A 190 -1.45 -3.92 -19.02
C PHE A 190 -0.23 -3.08 -19.37
N GLU A 191 -0.44 -1.88 -19.88
CA GLU A 191 0.62 -0.91 -20.13
C GLU A 191 1.09 -0.34 -18.79
N PRO A 192 2.36 -0.52 -18.38
CA PRO A 192 2.91 0.07 -17.17
C PRO A 192 2.63 1.57 -17.04
N GLU A 193 2.67 2.28 -18.18
CA GLU A 193 2.44 3.71 -18.31
C GLU A 193 1.07 4.14 -17.77
N ALA A 194 0.05 3.29 -17.88
CA ALA A 194 -1.27 3.57 -17.32
C ALA A 194 -1.24 3.64 -15.79
N VAL A 195 -0.53 2.71 -15.13
CA VAL A 195 -0.35 2.73 -13.67
C VAL A 195 0.51 3.94 -13.26
N ILE A 196 1.58 4.22 -14.00
CA ILE A 196 2.45 5.39 -13.77
C ILE A 196 1.65 6.69 -13.83
N ALA A 197 0.77 6.84 -14.83
CA ALA A 197 -0.09 8.00 -14.99
C ALA A 197 -1.09 8.13 -13.83
N CYS A 198 -1.76 7.03 -13.44
CA CYS A 198 -2.64 7.01 -12.26
C CYS A 198 -1.94 7.50 -10.99
N ILE A 199 -0.65 7.20 -10.82
CA ILE A 199 0.14 7.68 -9.68
C ILE A 199 0.52 9.14 -9.86
N SER A 200 1.20 9.47 -10.96
CA SER A 200 1.89 10.74 -11.17
C SER A 200 0.96 11.93 -11.39
N GLU A 201 -0.22 11.68 -11.96
CA GLU A 201 -1.22 12.69 -12.32
C GLU A 201 -2.37 12.76 -11.31
N SER A 202 -2.34 11.93 -10.26
CA SER A 202 -3.36 11.95 -9.21
C SER A 202 -3.39 13.29 -8.47
N ALA A 203 -4.57 13.64 -7.94
CA ALA A 203 -4.69 14.80 -7.07
C ALA A 203 -3.84 14.65 -5.78
N ALA A 204 -3.62 13.43 -5.28
CA ALA A 204 -2.68 13.15 -4.21
C ALA A 204 -1.23 13.51 -4.59
N ALA A 205 -0.78 13.13 -5.79
CA ALA A 205 0.53 13.51 -6.32
C ALA A 205 0.69 15.02 -6.49
N HIS A 206 -0.31 15.71 -7.05
CA HIS A 206 -0.28 17.18 -7.15
C HIS A 206 -0.16 17.85 -5.79
N ASN A 207 -0.89 17.36 -4.78
CA ASN A 207 -0.79 17.87 -3.41
C ASN A 207 0.58 17.60 -2.78
N LEU A 208 1.19 16.42 -3.00
CA LEU A 208 2.56 16.15 -2.53
C LEU A 208 3.57 17.08 -3.21
N ARG A 209 3.47 17.29 -4.53
CA ARG A 209 4.33 18.22 -5.28
C ARG A 209 4.21 19.64 -4.75
N ALA A 210 2.99 20.12 -4.47
CA ALA A 210 2.74 21.44 -3.89
C ALA A 210 3.37 21.63 -2.50
N LYS A 211 3.58 20.54 -1.76
CA LYS A 211 4.27 20.52 -0.44
C LYS A 211 5.78 20.29 -0.53
N GLY A 212 6.35 20.28 -1.74
CA GLY A 212 7.78 20.03 -1.95
C GLY A 212 8.19 18.56 -1.85
N LEU A 213 7.22 17.64 -1.82
CA LEU A 213 7.43 16.19 -1.70
C LEU A 213 7.36 15.46 -3.05
N GLY A 214 7.60 16.17 -4.16
CA GLY A 214 7.50 15.62 -5.52
C GLY A 214 8.47 14.46 -5.78
N TYR A 215 9.60 14.43 -5.07
CA TYR A 215 10.57 13.33 -5.16
C TYR A 215 9.99 11.99 -4.69
N ASP A 216 9.00 11.99 -3.78
CA ASP A 216 8.31 10.76 -3.38
C ASP A 216 7.44 10.26 -4.52
N VAL A 217 6.72 11.16 -5.21
CA VAL A 217 5.90 10.79 -6.37
C VAL A 217 6.76 10.16 -7.45
N ASP A 218 7.90 10.78 -7.78
CA ASP A 218 8.81 10.28 -8.82
C ASP A 218 9.45 8.94 -8.42
N PHE A 219 9.77 8.76 -7.14
CA PHE A 219 10.30 7.50 -6.62
C PHE A 219 9.24 6.39 -6.65
N ILE A 220 8.02 6.70 -6.22
CA ILE A 220 6.91 5.75 -6.07
C ILE A 220 6.38 5.33 -7.42
N ALA A 221 6.29 6.23 -8.41
CA ALA A 221 5.80 5.92 -9.75
C ALA A 221 6.66 4.92 -10.55
N ARG A 222 7.74 4.36 -9.98
CA ARG A 222 8.54 3.31 -10.60
C ARG A 222 7.92 1.95 -10.29
N LEU A 223 7.76 1.09 -11.31
CA LEU A 223 7.18 -0.22 -11.10
C LEU A 223 8.24 -1.28 -10.74
N ASN A 224 7.90 -2.16 -9.81
CA ASN A 224 8.60 -3.41 -9.52
C ASN A 224 10.09 -3.25 -9.18
N VAL A 225 10.43 -2.20 -8.41
CA VAL A 225 11.78 -1.93 -7.93
C VAL A 225 12.21 -2.95 -6.85
N TYR A 226 11.25 -3.55 -6.14
CA TYR A 226 11.50 -4.46 -5.03
C TYR A 226 10.77 -5.79 -5.18
N GLU A 227 11.43 -6.85 -4.68
CA GLU A 227 10.95 -8.24 -4.70
C GLU A 227 10.32 -8.68 -3.36
N VAL A 228 10.19 -7.77 -2.40
CA VAL A 228 9.66 -8.06 -1.07
C VAL A 228 8.13 -8.11 -1.06
N VAL A 229 7.56 -8.95 -0.20
CA VAL A 229 6.10 -9.06 0.01
C VAL A 229 5.81 -8.87 1.50
N PRO A 230 5.68 -7.62 1.96
CA PRO A 230 5.40 -7.35 3.36
C PRO A 230 4.04 -7.93 3.76
N TYR A 231 4.01 -8.53 4.94
CA TYR A 231 2.83 -9.19 5.50
C TYR A 231 2.58 -8.69 6.91
N TYR A 232 1.35 -8.22 7.14
CA TYR A 232 0.80 -7.88 8.44
C TYR A 232 0.09 -9.10 9.03
N ASP A 233 0.45 -9.48 10.26
CA ASP A 233 -0.06 -10.66 10.96
C ASP A 233 -1.18 -10.35 11.97
N GLY A 234 -1.75 -9.14 11.93
CA GLY A 234 -2.70 -8.64 12.93
C GLY A 234 -2.05 -7.89 14.09
N LYS A 235 -0.70 -7.81 14.12
CA LYS A 235 0.04 -7.04 15.13
C LYS A 235 1.19 -6.22 14.54
N VAL A 236 1.92 -6.77 13.59
CA VAL A 236 3.16 -6.17 13.07
C VAL A 236 3.37 -6.58 11.61
N ILE A 237 4.06 -5.73 10.85
CA ILE A 237 4.41 -6.00 9.45
C ILE A 237 5.85 -6.52 9.37
N ARG A 238 6.07 -7.60 8.63
CA ARG A 238 7.40 -8.16 8.34
C ARG A 238 7.56 -8.47 6.85
N LYS A 239 8.81 -8.61 6.39
CA LYS A 239 9.16 -8.89 4.97
C LYS A 239 8.59 -10.21 4.43
N SER A 240 8.29 -11.19 5.29
CA SER A 240 7.89 -12.54 4.86
C SER A 240 6.38 -12.76 4.95
N CYS A 241 5.79 -13.20 3.83
CA CYS A 241 4.52 -13.89 3.83
C CYS A 241 4.76 -15.38 4.18
N PRO A 242 4.15 -15.96 5.24
CA PRO A 242 4.34 -17.37 5.65
C PRO A 242 3.87 -18.44 4.65
N VAL A 243 3.64 -18.10 3.37
CA VAL A 243 2.87 -18.90 2.43
C VAL A 243 3.65 -20.10 1.86
N GLN A 244 4.89 -20.34 2.32
CA GLN A 244 5.65 -21.56 2.01
C GLN A 244 5.69 -22.60 3.14
N SER A 245 5.06 -22.38 4.31
CA SER A 245 5.18 -23.35 5.43
C SER A 245 3.89 -23.68 6.21
N GLN A 246 2.69 -23.36 5.70
CA GLN A 246 1.46 -23.68 6.44
C GLN A 246 0.52 -24.60 5.64
N SER A 247 0.91 -25.87 5.52
CA SER A 247 -0.04 -26.97 5.31
C SER A 247 -0.58 -27.55 6.63
N SER A 248 -0.16 -27.03 7.79
CA SER A 248 -0.50 -27.62 9.10
C SER A 248 -1.15 -26.67 10.11
N PHE A 249 -1.44 -25.40 9.76
CA PHE A 249 -2.01 -24.44 10.72
C PHE A 249 -3.53 -24.24 10.60
N TRP A 250 -4.17 -24.86 9.61
CA TRP A 250 -5.62 -24.82 9.39
C TRP A 250 -6.27 -26.20 9.61
N ARG A 251 -6.04 -26.80 10.78
CA ARG A 251 -6.88 -27.90 11.31
C ARG A 251 -7.43 -27.50 12.66
#